data_AF-A0A4Q3D7S5-F1
#
_entry.id   AF-A0A4Q3D7S5-F1
#
_cell.length_a   1.000
_cell.length_b   1.000
_cell.length_c   1.000
_cell.angle_alpha   90.00
_cell.angle_beta   90.00
_cell.angle_gamma   90.00
#
_symmetry.space_group_name_H-M   'P 1'
#
loop_
_entity.id
_entity.type
_entity.pdbx_description
1 polymer ?
#
loop_
_entity_poly.entity_id
_entity_poly.type
_entity_poly.pdbx_seq_one_letter_code
_entity_poly.pdbx_strand_id
1 'polypeptide(L)'
;PYTDFDAALEGADVVMMLRVQNERMAGGFIPSTREFHMRYGLTPERLALARPDALVMHPGPMNRGVEIDSSVADDPVRSAITEQVEMGVAVRMACLDVLTRRSRGVEGWA
;
A
#
# COMPACT_ATOMS: atom_id res chain seq x y z
N PRO A 1 -14.76 17.73 2.23
CA PRO A 1 -14.66 16.25 2.40
C PRO A 1 -13.95 15.64 1.19
N TYR A 2 -12.98 14.76 1.41
CA TYR A 2 -12.31 14.03 0.32
C TYR A 2 -13.05 12.71 0.11
N THR A 3 -13.89 12.66 -0.93
CA THR A 3 -14.79 11.51 -1.18
C THR A 3 -14.75 11.00 -2.61
N ASP A 4 -14.00 11.68 -3.48
CA ASP A 4 -13.81 11.29 -4.87
C ASP A 4 -12.45 10.61 -5.01
N PHE A 5 -12.47 9.33 -5.34
CA PHE A 5 -11.27 8.52 -5.45
C PHE A 5 -10.51 8.82 -6.74
N ASP A 6 -11.21 9.02 -7.86
CA ASP A 6 -10.60 9.23 -9.16
C ASP A 6 -9.89 10.60 -9.18
N ALA A 7 -10.50 11.62 -8.57
CA ALA A 7 -9.86 12.91 -8.36
C ALA A 7 -8.61 12.85 -7.45
N ALA A 8 -8.55 11.89 -6.53
CA ALA A 8 -7.37 11.70 -5.66
C ALA A 8 -6.20 11.02 -6.39
N LEU A 9 -6.46 10.35 -7.52
CA LEU A 9 -5.42 9.72 -8.34
C LEU A 9 -4.76 10.72 -9.27
N GLU A 10 -5.45 11.79 -9.69
CA GLU A 10 -4.94 12.75 -10.65
C GLU A 10 -3.61 13.38 -10.19
N GLY A 11 -2.55 13.14 -10.96
CA GLY A 11 -1.22 13.68 -10.69
C GLY A 11 -0.48 13.06 -9.50
N ALA A 12 -1.01 12.00 -8.87
CA ALA A 12 -0.34 11.32 -7.77
C ALA A 12 0.99 10.68 -8.22
N ASP A 13 2.06 10.88 -7.44
CA ASP A 13 3.35 10.20 -7.59
C ASP A 13 3.38 8.81 -6.92
N VAL A 14 2.56 8.64 -5.88
CA VAL A 14 2.45 7.37 -5.13
C VAL A 14 0.99 7.12 -4.78
N VAL A 15 0.53 5.90 -5.08
CA VAL A 15 -0.81 5.41 -4.72
C VAL A 15 -0.65 4.33 -3.66
N MET A 16 -0.90 4.69 -2.40
CA MET A 16 -0.86 3.76 -1.27
C MET A 16 -2.25 3.18 -1.02
N MET A 17 -2.44 1.93 -1.43
CA MET A 17 -3.66 1.18 -1.19
C MET A 17 -3.65 0.53 0.19
N LEU A 18 -4.83 0.34 0.77
CA LEU A 18 -5.00 -0.26 2.09
C LEU A 18 -5.98 -1.41 2.05
N ARG A 19 -5.76 -2.37 2.96
CA ARG A 19 -6.63 -3.52 3.11
C ARG A 19 -7.99 -3.11 3.66
N VAL A 20 -9.06 -3.51 2.99
CA VAL A 20 -10.41 -3.47 3.57
C VAL A 20 -10.53 -4.55 4.66
N GLN A 21 -10.75 -4.12 5.89
CA GLN A 21 -10.86 -4.99 7.07
C GLN A 21 -12.32 -5.09 7.54
N ASN A 22 -13.13 -5.86 6.81
CA ASN A 22 -14.55 -6.08 7.12
C ASN A 22 -14.76 -6.57 8.57
N GLU A 23 -13.81 -7.35 9.07
CA GLU A 23 -13.81 -7.90 10.42
C GLU A 23 -13.71 -6.84 11.54
N ARG A 24 -13.36 -5.59 11.22
CA ARG A 24 -13.23 -4.49 12.18
C ARG A 24 -14.33 -3.45 12.09
N MET A 25 -15.26 -3.60 11.15
CA MET A 25 -16.29 -2.60 10.91
C MET A 25 -17.47 -2.79 11.88
N ALA A 26 -17.54 -1.93 12.91
CA ALA A 26 -18.71 -1.83 13.77
C ALA A 26 -19.58 -0.65 13.34
N GLY A 27 -20.73 -0.92 12.71
CA GLY A 27 -21.78 0.08 12.44
C GLY A 27 -21.64 0.91 11.16
N GLY A 28 -20.49 0.89 10.48
CA GLY A 28 -20.35 1.36 9.10
C GLY A 28 -20.23 0.17 8.17
N PHE A 29 -21.20 -0.06 7.28
CA PHE A 29 -21.18 -1.23 6.41
C PHE A 29 -20.71 -0.84 5.01
N ILE A 30 -19.67 -1.51 4.52
CA ILE A 30 -19.46 -1.63 3.08
C ILE A 30 -20.61 -2.50 2.56
N PRO A 31 -21.50 -1.99 1.69
CA PRO A 31 -22.69 -2.74 1.30
C PRO A 31 -22.33 -4.05 0.59
N SER A 32 -21.25 -4.05 -0.19
CA SER A 32 -20.60 -5.26 -0.71
C SER A 32 -19.16 -4.98 -1.14
N THR A 33 -18.31 -6.01 -1.16
CA THR A 33 -16.94 -5.91 -1.72
C THR A 33 -16.95 -5.47 -3.18
N ARG A 34 -17.94 -5.90 -3.96
CA ARG A 34 -18.14 -5.49 -5.36
C ARG A 34 -18.42 -4.00 -5.48
N GLU A 35 -19.30 -3.45 -4.65
CA GLU A 35 -19.59 -2.01 -4.68
C GLU A 35 -18.38 -1.19 -4.24
N PHE A 36 -17.68 -1.64 -3.20
CA PHE A 36 -16.42 -1.01 -2.79
C PHE A 36 -15.42 -1.00 -3.94
N HIS A 37 -15.20 -2.14 -4.58
CA HIS A 37 -14.27 -2.24 -5.70
C HIS A 37 -14.66 -1.30 -6.86
N MET A 38 -15.93 -1.27 -7.24
CA MET A 38 -16.39 -0.34 -8.28
C MET A 38 -16.16 1.12 -7.92
N ARG A 39 -16.16 1.50 -6.64
CA ARG A 39 -16.06 2.90 -6.22
C ARG A 39 -14.65 3.33 -5.80
N TYR A 40 -13.87 2.42 -5.23
CA TYR A 40 -12.59 2.69 -4.56
C TYR A 40 -11.50 1.65 -4.89
N GLY A 41 -11.80 0.64 -5.69
CA GLY A 41 -10.82 -0.33 -6.15
C GLY A 41 -9.87 0.30 -7.16
N LEU A 42 -8.56 0.07 -7.01
CA LEU A 42 -7.56 0.52 -7.97
C LEU A 42 -7.46 -0.47 -9.13
N THR A 43 -8.00 -0.07 -10.28
CA THR A 43 -7.94 -0.81 -11.56
C THR A 43 -6.87 -0.19 -12.48
N PRO A 44 -6.47 -0.87 -13.57
CA PRO A 44 -5.53 -0.29 -14.54
C PRO A 44 -6.00 1.03 -15.14
N GLU A 45 -7.31 1.15 -15.44
CA GLU A 45 -7.90 2.36 -16.02
C GLU A 45 -7.82 3.54 -15.04
N ARG A 46 -8.05 3.28 -13.76
CA ARG A 46 -7.90 4.28 -12.70
C ARG A 46 -6.45 4.66 -12.47
N LEU A 47 -5.54 3.68 -12.47
CA LEU A 47 -4.11 3.93 -12.31
C LEU A 47 -3.54 4.82 -13.45
N ALA A 48 -4.17 4.82 -14.62
CA ALA A 48 -3.81 5.72 -15.72
C ALA A 48 -4.14 7.20 -15.45
N LEU A 49 -4.95 7.52 -14.43
CA LEU A 49 -5.20 8.89 -13.98
C LEU A 49 -4.03 9.44 -13.15
N ALA A 50 -3.30 8.56 -12.46
CA ALA A 50 -2.06 8.91 -11.78
C ALA A 50 -0.95 9.20 -12.79
N ARG A 51 0.16 9.75 -12.31
CA ARG A 51 1.32 9.98 -13.17
C ARG A 51 1.77 8.67 -13.83
N PRO A 52 2.30 8.70 -15.07
CA PRO A 52 2.73 7.48 -15.77
C PRO A 52 3.78 6.66 -15.00
N ASP A 53 4.59 7.34 -14.18
CA ASP A 53 5.65 6.79 -13.33
C ASP A 53 5.24 6.60 -11.87
N ALA A 54 3.95 6.76 -11.53
CA ALA A 54 3.53 6.67 -10.13
C ALA A 54 3.72 5.27 -9.57
N LEU A 55 4.23 5.19 -8.34
CA LEU A 55 4.41 3.92 -7.62
C LEU A 55 3.10 3.48 -6.97
N VAL A 56 2.81 2.19 -7.05
CA VAL A 56 1.71 1.54 -6.34
C VAL A 56 2.28 0.81 -5.12
N MET A 57 1.70 1.10 -3.95
CA MET A 57 2.14 0.54 -2.67
C MET A 57 0.96 -0.07 -1.92
N HIS A 58 1.22 -1.08 -1.10
CA HIS A 58 0.23 -1.69 -0.21
C HIS A 58 0.94 -2.44 0.93
N PRO A 59 0.57 -2.24 2.20
CA PRO A 59 1.26 -2.85 3.35
C PRO A 59 1.04 -4.36 3.54
N GLY A 60 0.23 -5.00 2.69
CA GLY A 60 -0.26 -6.38 2.86
C GLY A 60 -1.01 -6.69 4.18
N PRO A 61 -1.59 -7.90 4.30
CA PRO A 61 -2.03 -8.71 3.15
C PRO A 61 -3.12 -7.95 2.38
N MET A 62 -3.18 -8.14 1.07
CA MET A 62 -4.16 -7.47 0.20
C MET A 62 -5.30 -8.42 -0.18
N ASN A 63 -6.51 -7.91 -0.31
CA ASN A 63 -7.66 -8.59 -0.90
C ASN A 63 -7.75 -8.20 -2.38
N ARG A 64 -7.26 -9.10 -3.25
CA ARG A 64 -7.32 -8.93 -4.71
C ARG A 64 -8.76 -8.90 -5.20
N GLY A 65 -9.08 -7.99 -6.12
CA GLY A 65 -10.43 -7.77 -6.63
C GLY A 65 -11.38 -7.06 -5.65
N VAL A 66 -10.85 -6.52 -4.53
CA VAL A 66 -11.60 -5.67 -3.60
C VAL A 66 -10.98 -4.27 -3.61
N GLU A 67 -9.86 -4.06 -2.92
CA GLU A 67 -9.15 -2.78 -2.96
C GLU A 67 -8.26 -2.59 -4.19
N ILE A 68 -7.75 -3.66 -4.79
CA ILE A 68 -6.76 -3.57 -5.88
C ILE A 68 -6.93 -4.74 -6.86
N ASP A 69 -6.81 -4.46 -8.15
CA ASP A 69 -6.74 -5.51 -9.17
C ASP A 69 -5.42 -6.24 -9.15
N SER A 70 -5.47 -7.54 -9.47
CA SER A 70 -4.25 -8.35 -9.52
C SER A 70 -3.22 -7.82 -10.51
N SER A 71 -3.68 -7.34 -11.67
CA SER A 71 -2.80 -6.76 -12.70
C SER A 71 -2.08 -5.51 -12.23
N VAL A 72 -2.70 -4.71 -11.36
CA VAL A 72 -2.08 -3.51 -10.77
C VAL A 72 -1.12 -3.90 -9.65
N ALA A 73 -1.54 -4.82 -8.77
CA ALA A 73 -0.69 -5.31 -7.69
C ALA A 73 0.58 -6.00 -8.20
N ASP A 74 0.52 -6.65 -9.36
CA ASP A 74 1.62 -7.39 -9.99
C ASP A 74 2.28 -6.60 -11.14
N ASP A 75 1.99 -5.30 -11.29
CA ASP A 75 2.58 -4.48 -12.34
C ASP A 75 4.12 -4.44 -12.19
N PRO A 76 4.88 -4.90 -13.20
CA PRO A 76 6.32 -5.08 -13.06
C PRO A 76 7.12 -3.76 -13.03
N VAL A 77 6.50 -2.64 -13.41
CA VAL A 77 7.16 -1.34 -13.50
C VAL A 77 6.74 -0.44 -12.35
N ARG A 78 5.44 -0.46 -12.00
CA ARG A 78 4.85 0.50 -11.07
C ARG A 78 4.57 -0.07 -9.69
N SER A 79 4.47 -1.39 -9.53
CA SER A 79 4.19 -1.98 -8.21
C SER A 79 5.46 -2.11 -7.37
N ALA A 80 5.48 -1.40 -6.24
CA ALA A 80 6.53 -1.52 -5.22
C ALA A 80 6.14 -2.48 -4.09
N ILE A 81 5.01 -3.20 -4.19
CA ILE A 81 4.46 -3.97 -3.06
C ILE A 81 5.42 -5.07 -2.58
N THR A 82 6.03 -5.82 -3.51
CA THR A 82 7.00 -6.88 -3.16
C THR A 82 8.28 -6.27 -2.61
N GLU A 83 8.74 -5.16 -3.19
CA GLU A 83 9.90 -4.41 -2.71
C GLU A 83 9.68 -3.90 -1.28
N GLN A 84 8.47 -3.43 -0.92
CA GLN A 84 8.14 -3.03 0.45
C GLN A 84 8.38 -4.17 1.47
N VAL A 85 8.07 -5.41 1.10
CA VAL A 85 8.27 -6.58 1.99
C VAL A 85 9.77 -6.81 2.21
N GLU A 86 10.55 -6.76 1.13
CA GLU A 86 12.01 -6.89 1.17
C GLU A 86 12.65 -5.77 1.98
N MET A 87 12.29 -4.51 1.69
CA MET A 87 12.79 -3.34 2.41
C MET A 87 12.38 -3.36 3.88
N GLY A 88 11.25 -3.97 4.22
CA GLY A 88 10.87 -4.22 5.60
C GLY A 88 11.92 -5.04 6.38
N VAL A 89 12.61 -5.99 5.74
CA VAL A 89 13.71 -6.74 6.37
C VAL A 89 14.88 -5.82 6.68
N ALA A 90 15.33 -5.03 5.69
CA ALA A 90 16.44 -4.10 5.84
C ALA A 90 16.16 -3.06 6.95
N VAL A 91 14.95 -2.47 6.95
CA VAL A 91 14.54 -1.50 7.98
C VAL A 91 14.54 -2.15 9.37
N ARG A 92 13.98 -3.36 9.51
CA ARG A 92 13.97 -4.08 10.80
C ARG A 92 15.39 -4.42 11.27
N MET A 93 16.28 -4.83 10.37
CA MET A 93 17.69 -5.06 10.69
C MET A 93 18.37 -3.77 11.17
N ALA A 94 18.13 -2.65 10.48
CA ALA A 94 18.66 -1.36 10.89
C ALA A 94 18.12 -0.93 12.27
N CYS A 95 16.81 -1.09 12.53
CA CYS A 95 16.22 -0.82 13.84
C CYS A 95 16.84 -1.69 14.93
N LEU A 96 16.99 -3.01 14.69
CA LEU A 96 17.62 -3.92 15.65
C LEU A 96 19.10 -3.59 15.89
N ASP A 97 19.82 -3.19 14.85
CA ASP A 97 21.22 -2.77 15.00
C ASP A 97 21.30 -1.55 15.92
N VAL A 98 20.56 -0.49 15.64
CA VAL A 98 20.49 0.72 16.49
C VAL A 98 20.11 0.38 17.93
N LEU A 99 19.12 -0.49 18.14
CA LEU A 99 18.66 -0.85 19.50
C LEU A 99 19.62 -1.77 20.27
N THR A 100 20.52 -2.49 19.60
CA THR A 100 21.41 -3.50 20.22
C THR A 100 22.89 -3.14 20.17
N ARG A 101 23.28 -2.03 19.54
CA ARG A 101 24.68 -1.60 19.41
C ARG A 101 25.42 -1.51 20.73
N ARG A 102 24.84 -0.84 21.74
CA ARG A 102 25.44 -0.68 23.07
C ARG A 102 25.72 -2.01 23.76
N SER A 103 24.80 -2.97 23.71
CA SER A 103 25.00 -4.29 24.31
C SER A 103 26.03 -5.14 23.56
N ARG A 104 26.29 -4.82 22.29
CA ARG A 104 27.30 -5.45 21.43
C ARG A 104 28.66 -4.74 21.44
N GLY A 105 28.80 -3.63 22.16
CA GLY A 105 30.06 -2.86 22.26
C GLY A 105 30.49 -2.15 20.98
N VAL A 106 29.54 -1.79 20.10
CA VAL A 106 29.81 -1.06 18.86
C VAL A 106 29.76 0.44 19.13
N GLU A 107 30.80 1.19 18.73
CA GLU A 107 30.84 2.66 18.85
C GLU A 107 30.01 3.35 17.75
N GLY A 108 29.38 4.49 18.06
CA GLY A 108 28.71 5.33 17.07
C GLY A 108 27.24 5.58 17.35
N TRP A 109 26.42 5.67 16.29
CA TRP A 109 25.09 6.31 16.26
C TRP A 109 24.01 5.58 17.10
N ALA A 110 24.11 5.84 18.41
CA ALA A 110 23.60 5.11 19.58
C ALA A 110 24.41 3.87 19.97
#